data_AF-A0A3Q3QIJ7-F1
#
_entry.id   AF-A0A3Q3QIJ7-F1
#
_cell.length_a   1.000
_cell.length_b   1.000
_cell.length_c   1.000
_cell.angle_alpha   90.00
_cell.angle_beta   90.00
_cell.angle_gamma   90.00
#
_symmetry.space_group_name_H-M   'P 1'
#
loop_
_entity.id
_entity.type
_entity.pdbx_description
1 polymer ?
#
loop_
_entity_poly.entity_id
_entity_poly.type
_entity_poly.pdbx_seq_one_letter_code
_entity_poly.pdbx_strand_id
1 'polypeptide(L)'
;MATLATVGYADTHGWYEEGDSGVQQPCKSSLVSGDRLDDRLGRRRATQFLREAEKNRRQIEKLEKERAWSVQCRKNGWTDVSGDLEEYEKVLEENRNAEKISLQNQLVKIHNGVRKFQRQLIDVKPTPELIERLKEIMSEVEISISTMREEQRICFEELLKEERTCRQEITAYEKKLENWNFAVKSDTKLPTAPKTRPQDRDLSAEVRALEVFLQKTGGFYGGWDQYDHQAFLKVWTKHSGQPDYRKEAKLYLPGKTLEEIEQHEDWHQELLHLQDRKRKAIQQWKARKNQERHTRIQSQEEAEEAQRRENEAKKQAQQQR
;
A
#
# COMPACT_ATOMS: atom_id res chain seq x y z
N MET A 1 -36.96 -24.42 -21.12
CA MET A 1 -36.50 -24.98 -22.39
C MET A 1 -35.04 -25.43 -22.17
N ALA A 2 -34.80 -26.61 -21.59
CA ALA A 2 -34.62 -27.92 -22.28
C ALA A 2 -33.40 -27.87 -23.23
N THR A 3 -32.37 -28.72 -23.14
CA THR A 3 -32.33 -30.20 -23.13
C THR A 3 -30.92 -30.66 -22.65
N LEU A 4 -30.74 -31.50 -21.63
CA LEU A 4 -30.76 -32.99 -21.60
C LEU A 4 -29.97 -33.71 -22.70
N ALA A 5 -28.98 -34.51 -22.29
CA ALA A 5 -28.51 -35.70 -23.00
C ALA A 5 -28.14 -36.80 -21.98
N THR A 6 -29.03 -37.78 -21.87
CA THR A 6 -28.90 -39.11 -21.27
C THR A 6 -28.45 -40.12 -22.32
N VAL A 7 -27.57 -41.07 -21.96
CA VAL A 7 -27.51 -42.51 -22.34
C VAL A 7 -26.49 -43.15 -21.36
N GLY A 8 -26.65 -44.29 -20.70
CA GLY A 8 -27.65 -45.35 -20.72
C GLY A 8 -26.97 -46.74 -20.73
N TYR A 9 -27.30 -47.59 -19.73
CA TYR A 9 -27.36 -49.09 -19.74
C TYR A 9 -26.05 -49.90 -19.95
N ALA A 10 -25.82 -51.13 -19.47
CA ALA A 10 -26.50 -52.17 -18.65
C ALA A 10 -25.40 -53.23 -18.32
N ASP A 11 -25.31 -53.83 -17.12
CA ASP A 11 -26.03 -55.02 -16.60
C ASP A 11 -25.38 -56.38 -16.96
N THR A 12 -25.66 -57.41 -16.14
CA THR A 12 -25.18 -58.82 -16.10
C THR A 12 -24.05 -59.12 -15.09
N HIS A 13 -24.08 -60.13 -14.22
CA HIS A 13 -24.95 -61.29 -14.02
C HIS A 13 -24.81 -61.77 -12.55
N GLY A 14 -25.93 -62.15 -11.92
CA GLY A 14 -25.95 -62.97 -10.70
C GLY A 14 -26.25 -64.44 -10.98
N TRP A 15 -26.50 -65.18 -9.89
CA TRP A 15 -26.96 -66.58 -9.73
C TRP A 15 -25.86 -67.67 -9.68
N TYR A 16 -25.91 -68.77 -8.92
CA TYR A 16 -26.96 -69.52 -8.17
C TYR A 16 -26.34 -70.28 -6.97
N GLU A 17 -27.16 -70.55 -5.93
CA GLU A 17 -26.97 -71.59 -4.89
C GLU A 17 -27.60 -72.94 -5.33
N GLU A 18 -27.20 -74.02 -4.63
CA GLU A 18 -28.04 -75.12 -4.04
C GLU A 18 -27.67 -76.60 -4.37
N GLY A 19 -27.52 -77.41 -3.29
CA GLY A 19 -27.73 -78.87 -3.15
C GLY A 19 -26.64 -79.84 -3.66
N ASP A 20 -26.35 -81.02 -3.09
CA ASP A 20 -26.77 -81.75 -1.89
C ASP A 20 -25.85 -83.03 -1.75
N SER A 21 -25.63 -83.49 -0.52
CA SER A 21 -25.34 -84.85 -0.01
C SER A 21 -24.33 -85.82 -0.65
N GLY A 22 -23.39 -86.32 0.18
CA GLY A 22 -22.63 -87.56 -0.08
C GLY A 22 -21.50 -87.85 0.92
N VAL A 23 -21.76 -88.74 1.89
CA VAL A 23 -20.87 -89.22 2.98
C VAL A 23 -19.61 -89.97 2.46
N GLN A 24 -18.43 -89.71 3.06
CA GLN A 24 -17.46 -90.74 3.52
C GLN A 24 -16.25 -90.13 4.30
N GLN A 25 -16.07 -90.56 5.55
CA GLN A 25 -14.86 -90.43 6.39
C GLN A 25 -13.72 -91.36 5.88
N PRO A 26 -12.50 -91.36 6.47
CA PRO A 26 -11.67 -90.28 7.03
C PRO A 26 -10.20 -90.39 6.52
N CYS A 27 -9.40 -89.32 6.53
CA CYS A 27 -7.93 -89.42 6.69
C CYS A 27 -7.29 -88.05 7.01
N LYS A 28 -6.15 -88.11 7.67
CA LYS A 28 -5.60 -87.14 8.62
C LYS A 28 -4.77 -86.00 8.01
N SER A 29 -4.69 -84.87 8.75
CA SER A 29 -3.71 -83.77 8.69
C SER A 29 -3.86 -82.81 7.48
N SER A 30 -3.81 -81.48 7.54
CA SER A 30 -3.18 -80.54 8.48
C SER A 30 -3.86 -79.15 8.35
N LEU A 31 -4.47 -78.62 9.43
CA LEU A 31 -4.97 -77.23 9.52
C LEU A 31 -3.83 -76.28 9.91
N VAL A 32 -3.14 -75.59 8.99
CA VAL A 32 -2.37 -74.37 9.38
C VAL A 32 -2.09 -73.35 8.24
N SER A 33 -2.61 -73.49 7.01
CA SER A 33 -2.13 -72.64 5.89
C SER A 33 -3.12 -71.60 5.34
N GLY A 34 -4.43 -71.72 5.59
CA GLY A 34 -5.44 -70.77 5.09
C GLY A 34 -5.55 -69.45 5.89
N ASP A 35 -5.59 -69.56 7.22
CA ASP A 35 -5.78 -68.41 8.14
C ASP A 35 -4.69 -67.34 8.03
N ARG A 36 -3.46 -67.75 7.69
CA ARG A 36 -2.31 -66.84 7.62
C ARG A 36 -2.34 -65.92 6.38
N LEU A 37 -3.03 -66.32 5.32
CA LEU A 37 -3.14 -65.52 4.10
C LEU A 37 -4.25 -64.48 4.20
N ASP A 38 -5.38 -64.84 4.82
CA ASP A 38 -6.50 -63.91 5.03
C ASP A 38 -6.16 -62.84 6.08
N ASP A 39 -5.43 -63.19 7.15
CA ASP A 39 -4.90 -62.20 8.11
C ASP A 39 -3.91 -61.22 7.42
N ARG A 40 -3.09 -61.70 6.48
CA ARG A 40 -2.17 -60.84 5.73
C ARG A 40 -2.90 -59.90 4.76
N LEU A 41 -3.94 -60.38 4.10
CA LEU A 41 -4.79 -59.56 3.22
C LEU A 41 -5.61 -58.54 4.01
N GLY A 42 -6.18 -58.95 5.16
CA GLY A 42 -6.84 -58.06 6.12
C GLY A 42 -5.90 -56.98 6.64
N ARG A 43 -4.68 -57.35 7.05
CA ARG A 43 -3.65 -56.39 7.50
C ARG A 43 -3.24 -55.42 6.40
N ARG A 44 -3.10 -55.86 5.15
CA ARG A 44 -2.83 -54.96 4.01
C ARG A 44 -3.97 -53.97 3.79
N ARG A 45 -5.23 -54.43 3.76
CA ARG A 45 -6.41 -53.57 3.64
C ARG A 45 -6.50 -52.55 4.77
N ALA A 46 -6.26 -52.98 6.01
CA ALA A 46 -6.22 -52.09 7.17
C ALA A 46 -5.12 -51.03 7.06
N THR A 47 -3.92 -51.41 6.62
CA THR A 47 -2.83 -50.42 6.41
C THR A 47 -3.12 -49.45 5.27
N GLN A 48 -3.82 -49.87 4.22
CA GLN A 48 -4.24 -49.00 3.13
C GLN A 48 -5.32 -48.02 3.60
N PHE A 49 -6.31 -48.51 4.33
CA PHE A 49 -7.35 -47.67 4.94
C PHE A 49 -6.76 -46.61 5.87
N LEU A 50 -5.80 -46.96 6.73
CA LEU A 50 -5.13 -46.00 7.62
C LEU A 50 -4.34 -44.93 6.83
N ARG A 51 -3.70 -45.30 5.71
CA ARG A 51 -3.03 -44.32 4.84
C ARG A 51 -4.02 -43.38 4.18
N GLU A 52 -5.14 -43.88 3.69
CA GLU A 52 -6.21 -43.07 3.09
C GLU A 52 -6.88 -42.17 4.14
N ALA A 53 -7.15 -42.67 5.34
CA ALA A 53 -7.68 -41.89 6.44
C ALA A 53 -6.74 -40.73 6.83
N GLU A 54 -5.44 -40.99 6.91
CA GLU A 54 -4.44 -39.96 7.19
C GLU A 54 -4.32 -38.93 6.05
N LYS A 55 -4.42 -39.37 4.78
CA LYS A 55 -4.47 -38.47 3.62
C LYS A 55 -5.72 -37.57 3.66
N ASN A 56 -6.88 -38.15 3.96
CA ASN A 56 -8.14 -37.43 4.08
C ASN A 56 -8.11 -36.44 5.25
N ARG A 57 -7.54 -36.83 6.41
CA ARG A 57 -7.34 -35.95 7.55
C ARG A 57 -6.53 -34.71 7.17
N ARG A 58 -5.43 -34.87 6.43
CA ARG A 58 -4.61 -33.74 5.94
C ARG A 58 -5.37 -32.86 4.94
N GLN A 59 -6.17 -33.47 4.07
CA GLN A 59 -7.00 -32.72 3.13
C GLN A 59 -8.08 -31.91 3.83
N ILE A 60 -8.72 -32.47 4.86
CA ILE A 60 -9.70 -31.76 5.69
C ILE A 60 -9.02 -30.59 6.40
N GLU A 61 -7.87 -30.80 7.03
CA GLU A 61 -7.13 -29.74 7.71
C GLU A 61 -6.73 -28.60 6.74
N LYS A 62 -6.37 -28.94 5.50
CA LYS A 62 -6.09 -27.96 4.44
C LYS A 62 -7.35 -27.15 4.08
N LEU A 63 -8.46 -27.83 3.82
CA LEU A 63 -9.73 -27.20 3.46
C LEU A 63 -10.30 -26.33 4.59
N GLU A 64 -10.11 -26.73 5.85
CA GLU A 64 -10.48 -25.94 7.02
C GLU A 64 -9.66 -24.65 7.13
N LYS A 65 -8.35 -24.71 6.89
CA LYS A 65 -7.48 -23.52 6.81
C LYS A 65 -7.90 -22.60 5.67
N GLU A 66 -8.17 -23.14 4.49
CA GLU A 66 -8.67 -22.36 3.34
C GLU A 66 -10.02 -21.71 3.64
N ARG A 67 -10.95 -22.44 4.27
CA ARG A 67 -12.26 -21.91 4.67
C ARG A 67 -12.12 -20.80 5.72
N ALA A 68 -11.25 -20.98 6.71
CA ALA A 68 -10.95 -19.96 7.71
C ALA A 68 -10.36 -18.70 7.07
N TRP A 69 -9.45 -18.86 6.12
CA TRP A 69 -8.91 -17.76 5.32
C TRP A 69 -10.01 -17.03 4.54
N SER A 70 -10.90 -17.76 3.84
CA SER A 70 -12.03 -17.15 3.13
C SER A 70 -13.00 -16.40 4.04
N VAL A 71 -13.27 -16.93 5.24
CA VAL A 71 -14.10 -16.24 6.25
C VAL A 71 -13.41 -14.97 6.74
N GLN A 72 -12.10 -15.00 6.94
CA GLN A 72 -11.32 -13.83 7.33
C GLN A 72 -11.31 -12.76 6.23
N CYS A 73 -11.14 -13.15 4.95
CA CYS A 73 -11.25 -12.23 3.82
C CYS A 73 -12.63 -11.56 3.77
N ARG A 74 -13.72 -12.32 3.95
CA ARG A 74 -15.09 -11.77 4.05
C ARG A 74 -15.25 -10.80 5.21
N LYS A 75 -14.77 -11.18 6.40
CA LYS A 75 -14.85 -10.34 7.61
C LYS A 75 -14.04 -9.05 7.48
N ASN A 76 -12.94 -9.09 6.73
CA ASN A 76 -12.08 -7.95 6.45
C ASN A 76 -12.59 -7.08 5.28
N GLY A 77 -13.80 -7.32 4.75
CA GLY A 77 -14.40 -6.48 3.70
C GLY A 77 -13.87 -6.70 2.28
N TRP A 78 -13.00 -7.69 2.04
CA TRP A 78 -12.42 -7.92 0.70
C TRP A 78 -13.47 -8.33 -0.36
N THR A 79 -14.64 -8.81 0.08
CA THR A 79 -15.76 -9.11 -0.81
C THR A 79 -16.48 -7.85 -1.30
N ASP A 80 -16.47 -6.78 -0.49
CA ASP A 80 -17.07 -5.48 -0.80
C ASP A 80 -16.22 -4.74 -1.85
N VAL A 81 -14.89 -4.77 -1.68
CA VAL A 81 -13.91 -4.21 -2.63
C VAL A 81 -14.04 -4.81 -4.04
N SER A 82 -14.44 -6.09 -4.14
CA SER A 82 -14.70 -6.71 -5.45
C SER A 82 -15.92 -6.09 -6.14
N GLY A 83 -16.96 -5.72 -5.39
CA GLY A 83 -18.14 -5.04 -5.92
C GLY A 83 -17.83 -3.62 -6.36
N ASP A 84 -17.07 -2.87 -5.57
CA ASP A 84 -16.65 -1.50 -5.91
C ASP A 84 -15.85 -1.46 -7.22
N LEU A 85 -14.99 -2.44 -7.45
CA LEU A 85 -14.22 -2.57 -8.70
C LEU A 85 -15.11 -2.90 -9.90
N GLU A 86 -16.10 -3.77 -9.73
CA GLU A 86 -17.07 -4.10 -10.79
C GLU A 86 -17.94 -2.89 -11.14
N GLU A 87 -18.39 -2.11 -10.15
CA GLU A 87 -19.13 -0.87 -10.36
C GLU A 87 -18.26 0.16 -11.09
N TYR A 88 -17.00 0.31 -10.69
CA TYR A 88 -16.05 1.20 -11.35
C TYR A 88 -15.81 0.81 -12.81
N GLU A 89 -15.60 -0.48 -13.10
CA GLU A 89 -15.47 -0.98 -14.49
C GLU A 89 -16.72 -0.69 -15.32
N LYS A 90 -17.92 -0.87 -14.74
CA LYS A 90 -19.18 -0.54 -15.41
C LYS A 90 -19.26 0.94 -15.78
N VAL A 91 -18.85 1.84 -14.88
CA VAL A 91 -18.81 3.28 -15.14
C VAL A 91 -17.82 3.60 -16.28
N LEU A 92 -16.63 2.99 -16.29
CA LEU A 92 -15.67 3.17 -17.37
C LEU A 92 -16.20 2.68 -18.72
N GLU A 93 -16.92 1.56 -18.73
CA GLU A 93 -17.54 1.04 -19.95
C GLU A 93 -18.68 1.95 -20.46
N GLU A 94 -19.51 2.47 -19.56
CA GLU A 94 -20.54 3.46 -19.89
C GLU A 94 -19.94 4.73 -20.51
N ASN A 95 -18.85 5.25 -19.92
CA ASN A 95 -18.12 6.42 -20.44
C ASN A 95 -17.55 6.15 -21.84
N ARG A 96 -16.87 5.02 -22.04
CA ARG A 96 -16.34 4.61 -23.35
C ARG A 96 -17.44 4.50 -24.42
N ASN A 97 -18.60 3.96 -24.03
CA ASN A 97 -19.74 3.85 -24.93
C ASN A 97 -20.34 5.23 -25.26
N ALA A 98 -20.46 6.12 -24.29
CA ALA A 98 -20.94 7.49 -24.49
C ALA A 98 -20.03 8.28 -25.44
N GLU A 99 -18.71 8.19 -25.26
CA GLU A 99 -17.71 8.81 -26.15
C GLU A 99 -17.82 8.28 -27.58
N LYS A 100 -17.92 6.96 -27.73
CA LYS A 100 -18.11 6.31 -29.03
C LYS A 100 -19.35 6.82 -29.76
N ILE A 101 -20.48 6.92 -29.05
CA ILE A 101 -21.74 7.43 -29.61
C ILE A 101 -21.59 8.92 -29.99
N SER A 102 -20.96 9.72 -29.13
CA SER A 102 -20.70 11.14 -29.41
C SER A 102 -19.89 11.33 -30.70
N LEU A 103 -18.78 10.60 -30.82
CA LEU A 103 -17.93 10.59 -32.01
C LEU A 103 -18.69 10.19 -33.28
N GLN A 104 -19.50 9.14 -33.21
CA GLN A 104 -20.34 8.72 -34.32
C GLN A 104 -21.32 9.81 -34.74
N ASN A 105 -21.96 10.48 -33.78
CA ASN A 105 -22.90 11.58 -34.06
C ASN A 105 -22.20 12.77 -34.73
N GLN A 106 -21.01 13.15 -34.27
CA GLN A 106 -20.23 14.22 -34.89
C GLN A 106 -19.83 13.88 -36.33
N LEU A 107 -19.39 12.65 -36.58
CA LEU A 107 -19.03 12.17 -37.91
C LEU A 107 -20.23 12.15 -38.86
N VAL A 108 -21.39 11.69 -38.38
CA VAL A 108 -22.65 11.71 -39.14
C VAL A 108 -23.06 13.14 -39.48
N LYS A 109 -22.92 14.10 -38.56
CA LYS A 109 -23.20 15.52 -38.81
C LYS A 109 -22.31 16.08 -39.93
N ILE A 110 -21.00 15.85 -39.87
CA ILE A 110 -20.05 16.26 -40.90
C ILE A 110 -20.41 15.64 -42.24
N HIS A 111 -20.61 14.33 -42.28
CA HIS A 111 -20.96 13.61 -43.50
C HIS A 111 -22.27 14.12 -44.12
N ASN A 112 -23.29 14.41 -43.30
CA ASN A 112 -24.55 14.97 -43.78
C ASN A 112 -24.38 16.39 -44.32
N GLY A 113 -23.55 17.21 -43.70
CA GLY A 113 -23.18 18.55 -44.19
C GLY A 113 -22.48 18.49 -45.55
N VAL A 114 -21.49 17.60 -45.71
CA VAL A 114 -20.80 17.37 -46.99
C VAL A 114 -21.77 16.89 -48.06
N ARG A 115 -22.66 15.94 -47.73
CA ARG A 115 -23.68 15.45 -48.67
C ARG A 115 -24.69 16.54 -49.05
N LYS A 116 -25.02 17.48 -48.15
CA LYS A 116 -25.87 18.64 -48.42
C LYS A 116 -25.17 19.59 -49.40
N PHE A 117 -23.89 19.88 -49.15
CA PHE A 117 -23.05 20.69 -50.03
C PHE A 117 -22.97 20.11 -51.45
N GLN A 118 -22.65 18.81 -51.57
CA GLN A 118 -22.58 18.11 -52.85
C GLN A 118 -23.91 18.19 -53.63
N ARG A 119 -25.05 17.99 -52.97
CA ARG A 119 -26.37 18.07 -53.62
C ARG A 119 -26.67 19.46 -54.19
N GLN A 120 -26.22 20.52 -53.53
CA GLN A 120 -26.41 21.90 -54.01
C GLN A 120 -25.47 22.30 -55.14
N LEU A 121 -24.44 21.49 -55.43
CA LEU A 121 -23.49 21.70 -56.53
C LEU A 121 -23.91 21.02 -57.85
N ILE A 122 -24.86 20.09 -57.82
CA ILE A 122 -25.24 19.30 -59.01
C ILE A 122 -26.19 20.10 -59.91
N ASP A 123 -25.78 20.32 -61.16
CA ASP A 123 -26.58 20.87 -62.27
C ASP A 123 -27.21 22.26 -62.03
N VAL A 124 -26.55 23.12 -61.24
CA VAL A 124 -27.07 24.47 -60.92
C VAL A 124 -26.21 25.57 -61.54
N LYS A 125 -26.86 26.58 -62.16
CA LYS A 125 -26.18 27.81 -62.59
C LYS A 125 -25.73 28.61 -61.36
N PRO A 126 -24.49 29.13 -61.32
CA PRO A 126 -24.00 29.92 -60.21
C PRO A 126 -24.79 31.24 -60.12
N THR A 127 -25.65 31.32 -59.11
CA THR A 127 -26.37 32.54 -58.69
C THR A 127 -25.73 33.07 -57.41
N PRO A 128 -25.69 34.40 -57.17
CA PRO A 128 -25.11 34.96 -55.95
C PRO A 128 -25.68 34.35 -54.67
N GLU A 129 -27.00 34.10 -54.63
CA GLU A 129 -27.70 33.52 -53.49
C GLU A 129 -27.37 32.04 -53.27
N LEU A 130 -27.01 31.31 -54.32
CA LEU A 130 -26.52 29.94 -54.20
C LEU A 130 -25.10 29.90 -53.66
N ILE A 131 -24.25 30.82 -54.12
CA ILE A 131 -22.87 30.94 -53.65
C ILE A 131 -22.83 31.23 -52.15
N GLU A 132 -23.66 32.16 -51.66
CA GLU A 132 -23.74 32.44 -50.23
C GLU A 132 -24.22 31.23 -49.41
N ARG A 133 -25.23 30.49 -49.90
CA ARG A 133 -25.67 29.25 -49.24
C ARG A 133 -24.60 28.16 -49.21
N LEU A 134 -23.81 28.01 -50.27
CA LEU A 134 -22.70 27.05 -50.32
C LEU A 134 -21.59 27.44 -49.34
N LYS A 135 -21.26 28.74 -49.23
CA LYS A 135 -20.29 29.23 -48.24
C LYS A 135 -20.74 28.97 -46.81
N GLU A 136 -22.02 29.17 -46.52
CA GLU A 136 -22.60 28.87 -45.20
C GLU A 136 -22.44 27.39 -44.86
N ILE A 137 -22.80 26.48 -45.77
CA ILE A 137 -22.65 25.03 -45.55
C ILE A 137 -21.17 24.63 -45.41
N MET A 138 -20.27 25.21 -46.22
CA MET A 138 -18.82 24.98 -46.06
C MET A 138 -18.35 25.40 -44.67
N SER A 139 -18.72 26.61 -44.24
CA SER A 139 -18.35 27.13 -42.93
C SER A 139 -18.89 26.25 -41.79
N GLU A 140 -20.15 25.80 -41.87
CA GLU A 140 -20.74 24.87 -40.89
C GLU A 140 -19.97 23.53 -40.80
N VAL A 141 -19.55 22.99 -41.95
CA VAL A 141 -18.77 21.74 -42.02
C VAL A 141 -17.37 21.96 -41.47
N GLU A 142 -16.69 23.05 -41.83
CA GLU A 142 -15.37 23.42 -41.33
C GLU A 142 -15.37 23.63 -39.81
N ILE A 143 -16.38 24.32 -39.29
CA ILE A 143 -16.58 24.49 -37.84
C ILE A 143 -16.78 23.11 -37.20
N SER A 144 -17.66 22.27 -37.74
CA SER A 144 -17.93 20.94 -37.17
C SER A 144 -16.68 20.05 -37.16
N ILE A 145 -15.85 20.08 -38.20
CA ILE A 145 -14.56 19.37 -38.26
C ILE A 145 -13.59 19.92 -37.22
N SER A 146 -13.49 21.25 -37.11
CA SER A 146 -12.56 21.92 -36.20
C SER A 146 -12.92 21.64 -34.74
N THR A 147 -14.21 21.74 -34.39
CA THR A 147 -14.73 21.40 -33.06
C THR A 147 -14.46 19.95 -32.71
N MET A 148 -14.79 19.01 -33.60
CA MET A 148 -14.50 17.58 -33.36
C MET A 148 -13.01 17.33 -33.11
N ARG A 149 -12.11 17.93 -33.90
CA ARG A 149 -10.66 17.78 -33.73
C ARG A 149 -10.18 18.36 -32.40
N GLU A 150 -10.69 19.52 -32.03
CA GLU A 150 -10.37 20.21 -30.78
C GLU A 150 -10.78 19.39 -29.57
N GLU A 151 -12.05 18.94 -29.54
CA GLU A 151 -12.59 18.10 -28.47
C GLU A 151 -11.80 16.81 -28.33
N GLN A 152 -11.50 16.12 -29.43
CA GLN A 152 -10.68 14.90 -29.40
C GLN A 152 -9.26 15.15 -28.90
N ARG A 153 -8.65 16.30 -29.22
CA ARG A 153 -7.33 16.64 -28.70
C ARG A 153 -7.38 16.83 -27.19
N ILE A 154 -8.35 17.57 -26.68
CA ILE A 154 -8.53 17.84 -25.25
C ILE A 154 -8.74 16.52 -24.48
N CYS A 155 -9.68 15.68 -24.93
CA CYS A 155 -9.93 14.37 -24.30
C CYS A 155 -8.66 13.50 -24.28
N PHE A 156 -7.91 13.45 -25.38
CA PHE A 156 -6.68 12.66 -25.43
C PHE A 156 -5.59 13.19 -24.48
N GLU A 157 -5.46 14.52 -24.36
CA GLU A 157 -4.49 15.13 -23.45
C GLU A 157 -4.83 14.86 -21.97
N GLU A 158 -6.12 14.89 -21.62
CA GLU A 158 -6.63 14.52 -20.30
C GLU A 158 -6.36 13.04 -19.98
N LEU A 159 -6.70 12.13 -20.90
CA LEU A 159 -6.41 10.70 -20.76
C LEU A 159 -4.91 10.41 -20.59
N LEU A 160 -4.04 11.10 -21.35
CA LEU A 160 -2.59 10.96 -21.19
C LEU A 160 -2.08 11.46 -19.84
N LYS A 161 -2.74 12.47 -19.26
CA LYS A 161 -2.41 12.98 -17.92
C LYS A 161 -2.84 11.97 -16.85
N GLU A 162 -4.07 11.45 -16.95
CA GLU A 162 -4.58 10.41 -16.06
C GLU A 162 -3.73 9.14 -16.12
N GLU A 163 -3.39 8.66 -17.32
CA GLU A 163 -2.54 7.49 -17.50
C GLU A 163 -1.16 7.68 -16.82
N ARG A 164 -0.56 8.86 -16.95
CA ARG A 164 0.70 9.21 -16.28
C ARG A 164 0.55 9.19 -14.76
N THR A 165 -0.54 9.75 -14.23
CA THR A 165 -0.84 9.76 -12.79
C THR A 165 -1.05 8.35 -12.25
N CYS A 166 -1.94 7.57 -12.87
CA CYS A 166 -2.22 6.19 -12.46
C CYS A 166 -0.95 5.32 -12.48
N ARG A 167 -0.12 5.47 -13.52
CA ARG A 167 1.17 4.75 -13.62
C ARG A 167 2.13 5.10 -12.48
N GLN A 168 2.17 6.36 -12.09
CA GLN A 168 2.98 6.81 -10.94
C GLN A 168 2.45 6.23 -9.62
N GLU A 169 1.14 6.24 -9.43
CA GLU A 169 0.50 5.66 -8.23
C GLU A 169 0.75 4.16 -8.14
N ILE A 170 0.59 3.40 -9.24
CA ILE A 170 0.92 1.97 -9.29
C ILE A 170 2.38 1.74 -8.90
N THR A 171 3.31 2.51 -9.48
CA THR A 171 4.74 2.42 -9.14
C THR A 171 4.99 2.70 -7.65
N ALA A 172 4.22 3.61 -7.05
CA ALA A 172 4.32 3.91 -5.62
C ALA A 172 3.77 2.76 -4.76
N TYR A 173 2.64 2.15 -5.15
CA TYR A 173 2.10 0.95 -4.50
C TYR A 173 3.06 -0.23 -4.59
N GLU A 174 3.67 -0.48 -5.76
CA GLU A 174 4.67 -1.53 -5.96
C GLU A 174 5.85 -1.40 -5.00
N LYS A 175 6.44 -0.20 -4.92
CA LYS A 175 7.54 0.08 -3.98
C LYS A 175 7.12 -0.08 -2.51
N LYS A 176 5.90 0.32 -2.18
CA LYS A 176 5.34 0.14 -0.83
C LYS A 176 5.20 -1.35 -0.47
N LEU A 177 4.70 -2.16 -1.40
CA LEU A 177 4.60 -3.62 -1.26
C LEU A 177 5.98 -4.29 -1.12
N GLU A 178 6.96 -3.86 -1.92
CA GLU A 178 8.35 -4.32 -1.79
C GLU A 178 8.90 -4.02 -0.39
N ASN A 179 8.71 -2.79 0.10
CA ASN A 179 9.14 -2.39 1.45
C ASN A 179 8.49 -3.25 2.55
N TRP A 180 7.20 -3.55 2.43
CA TRP A 180 6.52 -4.45 3.38
C TRP A 180 7.13 -5.86 3.39
N ASN A 181 7.50 -6.39 2.21
CA ASN A 181 8.16 -7.69 2.11
C ASN A 181 9.56 -7.72 2.75
N PHE A 182 10.25 -6.58 2.82
CA PHE A 182 11.54 -6.45 3.51
C PHE A 182 11.39 -6.28 5.03
N ALA A 183 10.38 -5.53 5.49
CA ALA A 183 10.14 -5.30 6.92
C ALA A 183 9.88 -6.61 7.69
N VAL A 184 9.14 -7.55 7.11
CA VAL A 184 8.87 -8.87 7.71
C VAL A 184 10.15 -9.71 7.89
N LYS A 185 11.23 -9.41 7.16
CA LYS A 185 12.50 -10.16 7.22
C LYS A 185 13.49 -9.57 8.21
N SER A 186 13.31 -8.33 8.67
CA SER A 186 14.27 -7.61 9.51
C SER A 186 13.90 -7.50 10.99
N ASP A 187 12.71 -7.97 11.40
CA ASP A 187 12.23 -7.99 12.78
C ASP A 187 12.95 -9.00 13.70
N THR A 188 14.27 -8.85 13.87
CA THR A 188 15.03 -9.62 14.88
C THR A 188 15.89 -8.76 15.81
N LYS A 189 15.93 -7.43 15.67
CA LYS A 189 16.76 -6.61 16.57
C LYS A 189 16.13 -5.28 16.94
N LEU A 190 15.34 -5.30 18.01
CA LEU A 190 15.04 -4.11 18.80
C LEU A 190 16.34 -3.56 19.41
N PRO A 191 16.68 -2.28 19.22
CA PRO A 191 17.83 -1.66 19.87
C PRO A 191 17.57 -1.49 21.37
N THR A 192 18.42 -2.11 22.18
CA THR A 192 18.50 -1.89 23.63
C THR A 192 18.71 -0.41 23.94
N ALA A 193 17.78 0.19 24.67
CA ALA A 193 17.87 1.58 25.12
C ALA A 193 19.12 1.80 26.01
N PRO A 194 19.94 2.84 25.75
CA PRO A 194 21.06 3.17 26.61
C PRO A 194 20.56 3.78 27.92
N LYS A 195 21.04 3.23 29.05
CA LYS A 195 20.77 3.73 30.40
C LYS A 195 21.35 5.14 30.57
N THR A 196 20.49 6.16 30.64
CA THR A 196 20.91 7.55 30.86
C THR A 196 21.08 7.83 32.37
N ARG A 197 22.26 8.35 32.74
CA ARG A 197 22.63 8.85 34.08
C ARG A 197 21.78 10.08 34.49
N PRO A 198 21.80 10.51 35.77
CA PRO A 198 20.88 11.53 36.29
C PRO A 198 21.04 12.84 35.52
N GLN A 199 19.94 13.33 34.92
CA GLN A 199 19.94 14.56 34.14
C GLN A 199 19.37 15.75 34.93
N ASP A 200 20.02 16.88 34.72
CA ASP A 200 19.68 18.22 35.19
C ASP A 200 18.25 18.64 34.80
N ARG A 201 17.57 19.42 35.67
CA ARG A 201 16.10 19.62 35.64
C ARG A 201 15.62 20.33 34.36
N ASP A 202 16.38 21.32 33.89
CA ASP A 202 16.01 22.15 32.71
C ASP A 202 16.23 21.42 31.38
N LEU A 203 17.33 20.66 31.24
CA LEU A 203 17.54 19.78 30.10
C LEU A 203 16.45 18.71 30.00
N SER A 204 15.98 18.25 31.15
CA SER A 204 15.01 17.18 31.25
C SER A 204 13.60 17.63 30.83
N ALA A 205 13.24 18.91 30.92
CA ALA A 205 11.91 19.39 30.54
C ALA A 205 11.70 19.39 29.01
N GLU A 206 12.63 19.99 28.26
CA GLU A 206 12.56 20.06 26.78
C GLU A 206 12.79 18.69 26.13
N VAL A 207 13.67 17.86 26.70
CA VAL A 207 13.88 16.48 26.23
C VAL A 207 12.64 15.62 26.47
N ARG A 208 11.98 15.77 27.64
CA ARG A 208 10.72 15.07 27.93
C ARG A 208 9.57 15.56 27.05
N ALA A 209 9.52 16.85 26.70
CA ALA A 209 8.48 17.37 25.81
C ALA A 209 8.51 16.67 24.43
N LEU A 210 9.68 16.52 23.83
CA LEU A 210 9.85 15.79 22.57
C LEU A 210 9.50 14.29 22.72
N GLU A 211 9.94 13.65 23.81
CA GLU A 211 9.67 12.23 24.04
C GLU A 211 8.17 11.94 24.25
N VAL A 212 7.48 12.79 25.04
CA VAL A 212 6.04 12.73 25.24
C VAL A 212 5.28 12.98 23.94
N PHE A 213 5.73 13.94 23.13
CA PHE A 213 5.14 14.22 21.82
C PHE A 213 5.23 13.00 20.89
N LEU A 214 6.43 12.42 20.75
CA LEU A 214 6.63 11.21 19.91
C LEU A 214 5.79 10.04 20.42
N GLN A 215 5.72 9.83 21.74
CA GLN A 215 4.93 8.74 22.31
C GLN A 215 3.43 8.92 22.04
N LYS A 216 2.92 10.16 22.07
CA LYS A 216 1.51 10.47 21.81
C LYS A 216 1.13 10.43 20.33
N THR A 217 2.07 10.75 19.43
CA THR A 217 1.79 10.98 18.00
C THR A 217 2.19 9.83 17.09
N GLY A 218 2.43 8.63 17.63
CA GLY A 218 2.75 7.46 16.81
C GLY A 218 4.23 7.32 16.45
N GLY A 219 5.12 7.87 17.27
CA GLY A 219 6.56 7.65 17.21
C GLY A 219 7.30 8.53 16.20
N PHE A 220 8.44 8.03 15.72
CA PHE A 220 9.35 8.79 14.84
C PHE A 220 8.77 9.12 13.46
N TYR A 221 7.73 8.42 13.05
CA TYR A 221 7.09 8.58 11.74
C TYR A 221 5.68 9.16 11.83
N GLY A 222 5.23 9.63 13.01
CA GLY A 222 3.92 10.28 13.13
C GLY A 222 2.74 9.33 12.90
N GLY A 223 2.93 8.03 13.14
CA GLY A 223 1.94 7.00 12.83
C GLY A 223 1.89 6.58 11.35
N TRP A 224 2.72 7.17 10.48
CA TRP A 224 2.90 6.70 9.11
C TRP A 224 3.91 5.57 9.06
N ASP A 225 3.84 4.74 8.01
CA ASP A 225 4.90 3.79 7.75
C ASP A 225 6.17 4.50 7.25
N GLN A 226 7.29 3.78 7.31
CA GLN A 226 8.59 4.34 6.94
C GLN A 226 8.64 4.79 5.48
N TYR A 227 7.94 4.10 4.56
CA TYR A 227 7.95 4.42 3.14
C TYR A 227 7.20 5.72 2.88
N ASP A 228 5.96 5.83 3.39
CA ASP A 228 5.12 7.01 3.26
C ASP A 228 5.81 8.22 3.89
N HIS A 229 6.37 8.07 5.09
CA HIS A 229 7.09 9.16 5.75
C HIS A 229 8.29 9.63 4.92
N GLN A 230 9.06 8.71 4.33
CA GLN A 230 10.20 9.06 3.48
C GLN A 230 9.77 9.73 2.16
N ALA A 231 8.71 9.24 1.53
CA ALA A 231 8.14 9.84 0.33
C ALA A 231 7.66 11.27 0.60
N PHE A 232 6.96 11.48 1.72
CA PHE A 232 6.58 12.81 2.20
C PHE A 232 7.80 13.72 2.37
N LEU A 233 8.82 13.29 3.13
CA LEU A 233 10.01 14.11 3.39
C LEU A 233 10.73 14.51 2.10
N LYS A 234 10.82 13.59 1.13
CA LYS A 234 11.47 13.87 -0.16
C LYS A 234 10.78 14.99 -0.92
N VAL A 235 9.44 14.99 -0.96
CA VAL A 235 8.67 16.02 -1.65
C VAL A 235 8.63 17.32 -0.83
N TRP A 236 8.41 17.23 0.48
CA TRP A 236 8.39 18.38 1.38
C TRP A 236 9.70 19.18 1.35
N THR A 237 10.85 18.49 1.38
CA THR A 237 12.17 19.13 1.28
C THR A 237 12.42 19.76 -0.09
N LYS A 238 11.99 19.11 -1.18
CA LYS A 238 12.09 19.64 -2.55
C LYS A 238 11.37 20.99 -2.69
N HIS A 239 10.22 21.13 -2.05
CA HIS A 239 9.40 22.34 -2.07
C HIS A 239 9.69 23.31 -0.92
N SER A 240 10.70 23.05 -0.09
CA SER A 240 11.02 23.88 1.08
C SER A 240 9.82 24.13 2.01
N GLY A 241 8.89 23.16 2.11
CA GLY A 241 7.67 23.28 2.89
C GLY A 241 6.62 24.25 2.34
N GLN A 242 6.67 24.64 1.06
CA GLN A 242 5.64 25.47 0.43
C GLN A 242 4.42 24.64 0.02
N PRO A 243 3.16 25.14 0.17
CA PRO A 243 1.92 24.37 0.00
C PRO A 243 1.77 23.56 -1.30
N ASP A 244 2.45 23.97 -2.38
CA ASP A 244 2.45 23.27 -3.67
C ASP A 244 2.95 21.82 -3.58
N TYR A 245 3.74 21.50 -2.55
CA TYR A 245 4.24 20.14 -2.30
C TYR A 245 3.11 19.12 -2.10
N ARG A 246 1.95 19.53 -1.57
CA ARG A 246 0.84 18.62 -1.23
C ARG A 246 0.31 17.88 -2.45
N LYS A 247 0.20 18.59 -3.58
CA LYS A 247 -0.26 18.03 -4.87
C LYS A 247 0.73 17.02 -5.41
N GLU A 248 2.03 17.31 -5.32
CA GLU A 248 3.07 16.37 -5.74
C GLU A 248 3.18 15.18 -4.79
N ALA A 249 3.07 15.40 -3.48
CA ALA A 249 3.19 14.36 -2.46
C ALA A 249 2.11 13.29 -2.62
N LYS A 250 0.87 13.69 -2.97
CA LYS A 250 -0.24 12.77 -3.24
C LYS A 250 0.11 11.69 -4.28
N LEU A 251 0.91 12.03 -5.30
CA LEU A 251 1.32 11.08 -6.35
C LEU A 251 2.24 9.96 -5.84
N TYR A 252 2.93 10.18 -4.72
CA TYR A 252 3.88 9.24 -4.13
C TYR A 252 3.39 8.61 -2.83
N LEU A 253 2.24 9.06 -2.32
CA LEU A 253 1.63 8.62 -1.07
C LEU A 253 0.33 7.87 -1.35
N PRO A 254 0.45 6.61 -1.81
CA PRO A 254 -0.71 5.81 -2.16
C PRO A 254 -1.65 5.64 -0.97
N GLY A 255 -2.93 5.93 -1.19
CA GLY A 255 -3.99 5.80 -0.19
C GLY A 255 -4.02 6.91 0.86
N LYS A 256 -3.24 7.99 0.69
CA LYS A 256 -3.30 9.18 1.56
C LYS A 256 -4.13 10.30 0.93
N THR A 257 -5.04 10.82 1.73
CA THR A 257 -5.86 12.00 1.41
C THR A 257 -5.02 13.28 1.55
N LEU A 258 -5.47 14.37 0.93
CA LEU A 258 -4.77 15.66 1.06
C LEU A 258 -4.82 16.16 2.51
N GLU A 259 -5.92 15.87 3.19
CA GLU A 259 -6.16 16.17 4.60
C GLU A 259 -5.18 15.41 5.50
N GLU A 260 -4.96 14.12 5.25
CA GLU A 260 -3.94 13.34 5.98
C GLU A 260 -2.53 13.90 5.74
N ILE A 261 -2.21 14.32 4.50
CA ILE A 261 -0.91 14.93 4.17
C ILE A 261 -0.73 16.25 4.93
N GLU A 262 -1.77 17.09 5.00
CA GLU A 262 -1.76 18.35 5.75
C GLU A 262 -1.61 18.12 7.26
N GLN A 263 -2.35 17.18 7.84
CA GLN A 263 -2.20 16.83 9.26
C GLN A 263 -0.78 16.33 9.57
N HIS A 264 -0.19 15.56 8.67
CA HIS A 264 1.18 15.08 8.80
C HIS A 264 2.21 16.21 8.64
N GLU A 265 1.89 17.23 7.84
CA GLU A 265 2.68 18.46 7.75
C GLU A 265 2.74 19.18 9.10
N ASP A 266 1.58 19.42 9.70
CA ASP A 266 1.45 20.11 10.98
C ASP A 266 2.23 19.36 12.06
N TRP A 267 2.09 18.03 12.08
CA TRP A 267 2.87 17.16 12.95
C TRP A 267 4.38 17.31 12.70
N HIS A 268 4.82 17.31 11.45
CA HIS A 268 6.23 17.41 11.10
C HIS A 268 6.82 18.79 11.47
N GLN A 269 6.05 19.86 11.28
CA GLN A 269 6.43 21.21 11.71
C GLN A 269 6.60 21.29 13.24
N GLU A 270 5.66 20.74 14.00
CA GLU A 270 5.76 20.67 15.46
C GLU A 270 6.97 19.81 15.90
N LEU A 271 7.22 18.70 15.21
CA LEU A 271 8.40 17.87 15.46
C LEU A 271 9.70 18.68 15.27
N LEU A 272 9.82 19.44 14.18
CA LEU A 272 10.98 20.29 13.92
C LEU A 272 11.14 21.37 15.00
N HIS A 273 10.03 21.97 15.44
CA HIS A 273 10.03 22.96 16.51
C HIS A 273 10.56 22.38 17.84
N LEU A 274 10.06 21.22 18.25
CA LEU A 274 10.50 20.54 19.47
C LEU A 274 11.96 20.08 19.40
N GLN A 275 12.41 19.61 18.23
CA GLN A 275 13.81 19.25 18.00
C GLN A 275 14.73 20.47 18.12
N ASP A 276 14.33 21.61 17.57
CA ASP A 276 15.08 22.86 17.68
C ASP A 276 15.14 23.37 19.13
N ARG A 277 14.02 23.33 19.86
CA ARG A 277 13.99 23.66 21.31
C ARG A 277 14.92 22.78 22.11
N LYS A 278 14.88 21.46 21.91
CA LYS A 278 15.81 20.51 22.53
C LYS A 278 17.27 20.86 22.20
N ARG A 279 17.58 21.17 20.94
CA ARG A 279 18.93 21.55 20.50
C ARG A 279 19.41 22.83 21.19
N LYS A 280 18.56 23.87 21.23
CA LYS A 280 18.83 25.15 21.90
C LYS A 280 19.05 24.95 23.40
N ALA A 281 18.22 24.15 24.07
CA ALA A 281 18.39 23.83 25.49
C ALA A 281 19.72 23.13 25.77
N ILE A 282 20.11 22.17 24.94
CA ILE A 282 21.41 21.48 25.06
C ILE A 282 22.58 22.46 24.85
N GLN A 283 22.49 23.36 23.87
CA GLN A 283 23.52 24.37 23.62
C GLN A 283 23.66 25.35 24.78
N GLN A 284 22.53 25.86 25.29
CA GLN A 284 22.52 26.77 26.45
C GLN A 284 23.08 26.09 27.70
N TRP A 285 22.72 24.82 27.95
CA TRP A 285 23.28 24.06 29.06
C TRP A 285 24.80 23.88 28.93
N LYS A 286 25.30 23.55 27.73
CA LYS A 286 26.75 23.46 27.48
C LYS A 286 27.45 24.80 27.74
N ALA A 287 26.86 25.90 27.28
CA ALA A 287 27.40 27.24 27.49
C ALA A 287 27.45 27.61 28.99
N ARG A 288 26.35 27.40 29.73
CA ARG A 288 26.28 27.64 31.18
C ARG A 288 27.31 26.80 31.94
N LYS A 289 27.42 25.52 31.62
CA LYS A 289 28.38 24.61 32.27
C LYS A 289 29.84 25.01 32.00
N ASN A 290 30.14 25.51 30.81
CA ASN A 290 31.47 26.03 30.49
C ASN A 290 31.76 27.34 31.22
N GLN A 291 30.77 28.24 31.32
CA GLN A 291 30.89 29.49 32.07
C GLN A 291 31.08 29.24 33.57
N GLU A 292 30.37 28.28 34.16
CA GLU A 292 30.54 27.87 35.56
C GLU A 292 31.96 27.32 35.81
N ARG A 293 32.49 26.53 34.87
CA ARG A 293 33.89 26.06 34.96
C ARG A 293 34.89 27.21 34.90
N HIS A 294 34.69 28.15 33.97
CA HIS A 294 35.58 29.30 33.81
C HIS A 294 35.56 30.19 35.06
N THR A 295 34.37 30.52 35.58
CA THR A 295 34.22 31.32 36.81
C THR A 295 34.82 30.61 38.03
N ARG A 296 34.69 29.30 38.14
CA ARG A 296 35.33 28.52 39.22
C ARG A 296 36.85 28.56 39.14
N ILE A 297 37.43 28.38 37.95
CA ILE A 297 38.89 28.48 37.74
C ILE A 297 39.36 29.89 38.08
N GLN A 298 38.70 30.91 37.55
CA GLN A 298 39.02 32.31 37.83
C GLN A 298 38.95 32.63 39.33
N SER A 299 37.91 32.19 40.03
CA SER A 299 37.79 32.39 41.49
C SER A 299 38.90 31.69 42.27
N GLN A 300 39.40 30.56 41.78
CA GLN A 300 40.50 29.83 42.41
C GLN A 300 41.84 30.53 42.16
N GLU A 301 42.08 31.02 40.94
CA GLU A 301 43.26 31.83 40.59
C GLU A 301 43.30 33.13 41.40
N GLU A 302 42.17 33.84 41.51
CA GLU A 302 42.04 35.06 42.32
C GLU A 302 42.28 34.78 43.82
N ALA A 303 41.78 33.66 44.35
CA ALA A 303 42.03 33.27 45.74
C ALA A 303 43.50 32.89 45.99
N GLU A 304 44.15 32.18 45.07
CA GLU A 304 45.57 31.85 45.14
C GLU A 304 46.45 33.10 45.04
N GLU A 305 46.08 34.08 44.19
CA GLU A 305 46.79 35.34 44.07
C GLU A 305 46.62 36.21 45.31
N ALA A 306 45.41 36.30 45.87
CA ALA A 306 45.16 36.99 47.14
C ALA A 306 45.97 36.40 48.29
N GLN A 307 46.05 35.06 48.36
CA GLN A 307 46.85 34.35 49.36
C GLN A 307 48.36 34.61 49.18
N ARG A 308 48.86 34.70 47.94
CA ARG A 308 50.26 35.09 47.68
C ARG A 308 50.54 36.52 48.14
N ARG A 309 49.68 37.48 47.81
CA ARG A 309 49.82 38.89 48.25
C ARG A 309 49.80 39.01 49.77
N GLU A 310 48.92 38.28 50.45
CA GLU A 310 48.87 38.26 51.92
C GLU A 310 50.16 37.68 52.53
N ASN A 311 50.67 36.59 51.97
CA ASN A 311 51.92 35.97 52.42
C ASN A 311 53.15 36.87 52.18
N GLU A 312 53.19 37.60 51.06
CA GLU A 312 54.24 38.57 50.77
C GLU A 312 54.19 39.77 51.73
N ALA A 313 53.00 40.30 52.01
CA ALA A 313 52.82 41.37 52.99
C ALA A 313 53.27 40.94 54.41
N LYS A 314 52.94 39.71 54.82
CA LYS A 314 53.40 39.15 56.11
C LYS A 314 54.93 39.00 56.17
N LYS A 315 55.57 38.56 55.08
CA LYS A 315 57.04 38.45 55.00
C LYS A 315 57.73 39.82 55.08
N GLN A 316 57.19 40.83 54.39
CA GLN A 316 57.73 42.20 54.43
C GLN A 316 57.57 42.82 55.83
N ALA A 317 56.44 42.61 56.50
CA ALA A 317 56.23 43.08 57.87
C ALA A 317 57.16 42.40 58.90
N GLN A 318 57.59 41.16 58.65
CA GLN A 318 58.56 40.45 59.48
C GLN A 318 60.01 40.91 59.27
N GLN A 319 60.36 41.45 58.10
CA GLN A 319 61.71 41.97 57.81
C GLN A 319 61.95 43.39 58.32
N GLN A 320 60.90 44.11 58.73
CA GLN A 320 60.97 45.48 59.26
C GLN A 320 60.93 45.56 60.81
N ARG A 321 61.07 44.42 61.51
CA ARG A 321 61.24 44.33 62.97
C ARG A 321 62.64 43.90 63.33
#